data_AF-A0A1F6FQW7-F1
#
_entry.id   AF-A0A1F6FQW7-F1
#
_cell.length_a   1.000
_cell.length_b   1.000
_cell.length_c   1.000
_cell.angle_alpha   90.00
_cell.angle_beta   90.00
_cell.angle_gamma   90.00
#
_symmetry.space_group_name_H-M   'P 1'
#
loop_
_entity.id
_entity.type
_entity.pdbx_description
1 polymer ?
#
loop_
_entity_poly.entity_id
_entity_poly.type
_entity_poly.pdbx_seq_one_letter_code
_entity_poly.pdbx_strand_id
1 'polypeptide(L)'
;MEGNNQDNETKKNNSTETSAGVNENTDTTTEVNDSVVETISEVEIATPVAIEEDMVVLTNSESVKSSLPIKQYIIAAVVITIIGMALWYGLEKQGRVQTGVFDRISALVKPEASVAVVNGIKISKTQYEKSREQIIASASQQGLDMTDEKIKAEIDAQAIDVLINTELLKQVAEEAGVVVTPEQIETRYQEVIASVGGADELTKRMTELGITEAGLRSDIEGEILIQSYLADAVDTSGVTVEETDITTAYENAGGADAGLPALADVRDQIEAQLKSAKEQELITNFIKTLKDKATIEVLI
;
A
#
# COMPACT_ATOMS: atom_id res chain seq x y z
N MET A 1 30.90 57.00 -53.50
CA MET A 1 30.21 56.01 -52.67
C MET A 1 30.86 56.08 -51.28
N GLU A 2 30.64 57.13 -50.49
CA GLU A 2 29.33 57.65 -49.99
C GLU A 2 28.55 56.54 -49.28
N GLY A 3 28.06 56.74 -48.05
CA GLY A 3 28.12 57.91 -47.18
C GLY A 3 27.08 57.82 -46.05
N ASN A 4 27.15 58.77 -45.11
CA ASN A 4 26.29 58.94 -43.92
C ASN A 4 26.40 57.86 -42.81
N ASN A 5 26.66 58.16 -41.53
CA ASN A 5 26.18 59.25 -40.64
C ASN A 5 24.70 59.03 -40.26
N GLN A 6 24.23 59.04 -39.01
CA GLN A 6 24.59 59.96 -37.93
C GLN A 6 24.04 59.50 -36.57
N ASP A 7 24.58 60.10 -35.50
CA ASP A 7 24.12 60.07 -34.12
C ASP A 7 22.63 60.43 -33.92
N ASN A 8 22.05 60.05 -32.77
CA ASN A 8 21.28 61.02 -31.99
C ASN A 8 21.30 60.74 -30.47
N GLU A 9 21.19 61.83 -29.71
CA GLU A 9 21.36 61.92 -28.27
C GLU A 9 20.05 61.79 -27.45
N THR A 10 20.22 61.38 -26.19
CA THR A 10 19.67 62.00 -24.97
C THR A 10 18.22 62.53 -24.94
N LYS A 11 17.39 61.98 -24.02
CA LYS A 11 16.63 62.82 -23.05
C LYS A 11 16.10 62.08 -21.82
N LYS A 12 16.26 62.73 -20.66
CA LYS A 12 15.48 62.49 -19.43
C LYS A 12 14.00 62.87 -19.66
N ASN A 13 13.06 62.22 -18.95
CA ASN A 13 12.33 62.90 -17.86
C ASN A 13 11.41 61.99 -17.02
N ASN A 14 11.61 62.14 -15.71
CA ASN A 14 10.72 61.96 -14.56
C ASN A 14 9.19 61.93 -14.81
N SER A 15 8.48 61.02 -14.11
CA SER A 15 7.28 61.39 -13.34
C SER A 15 6.89 60.35 -12.26
N THR A 16 6.14 60.82 -11.28
CA THR A 16 5.81 60.19 -9.98
C THR A 16 4.44 59.52 -9.95
N GLU A 17 4.29 58.48 -9.12
CA GLU A 17 3.12 58.13 -8.27
C GLU A 17 3.50 56.88 -7.45
N THR A 18 2.97 56.50 -6.27
CA THR A 18 2.30 57.07 -5.09
C THR A 18 1.56 55.89 -4.41
N SER A 19 1.37 55.93 -3.09
CA SER A 19 0.71 54.91 -2.23
C SER A 19 1.62 53.72 -1.85
N ALA A 20 2.21 53.63 -0.65
CA ALA A 20 1.71 53.75 0.73
C ALA A 20 0.92 52.51 1.20
N GLY A 21 1.33 51.95 2.35
CA GLY A 21 0.61 50.84 3.01
C GLY A 21 1.49 49.74 3.65
N VAL A 22 2.51 50.08 4.45
CA VAL A 22 3.08 49.14 5.43
C VAL A 22 2.63 49.61 6.81
N ASN A 23 1.91 48.76 7.53
CA ASN A 23 1.58 49.01 8.94
C ASN A 23 2.15 47.88 9.80
N GLU A 24 2.67 48.27 10.95
CA GLU A 24 3.28 47.39 11.94
C GLU A 24 2.20 46.53 12.61
N ASN A 25 2.57 45.32 13.03
CA ASN A 25 1.75 44.56 13.98
C ASN A 25 2.57 44.34 15.26
N THR A 26 2.12 44.97 16.34
CA THR A 26 2.79 44.98 17.63
C THR A 26 2.39 43.80 18.50
N ASP A 27 3.34 43.36 19.31
CA ASP A 27 3.15 42.57 20.54
C ASP A 27 2.06 43.17 21.46
N THR A 28 1.29 42.32 22.17
CA THR A 28 0.89 42.47 23.59
C THR A 28 0.00 41.29 24.05
N THR A 29 0.33 40.77 25.22
CA THR A 29 -0.31 39.68 25.98
C THR A 29 -1.66 40.06 26.65
N THR A 30 -2.41 39.04 27.09
CA THR A 30 -3.11 38.92 28.41
C THR A 30 -4.65 38.83 28.42
N GLU A 31 -5.11 37.84 29.21
CA GLU A 31 -6.23 37.87 30.18
C GLU A 31 -7.56 37.14 29.90
N VAL A 32 -8.31 36.94 30.99
CA VAL A 32 -9.19 35.80 31.32
C VAL A 32 -10.62 36.29 31.65
N ASN A 33 -11.57 35.36 31.86
CA ASN A 33 -12.95 35.53 32.39
C ASN A 33 -14.00 36.01 31.34
N ASP A 34 -15.31 35.71 31.45
CA ASP A 34 -16.09 34.97 32.47
C ASP A 34 -17.40 34.36 31.88
N SER A 35 -17.98 33.40 32.61
CA SER A 35 -19.36 32.91 32.69
C SER A 35 -20.48 33.38 31.72
N VAL A 36 -21.27 32.42 31.23
CA VAL A 36 -22.75 32.48 31.22
C VAL A 36 -23.34 31.13 31.66
N VAL A 37 -24.31 31.17 32.59
CA VAL A 37 -25.13 30.04 33.05
C VAL A 37 -26.60 30.46 33.05
N GLU A 38 -27.47 29.75 32.32
CA GLU A 38 -28.93 29.64 32.52
C GLU A 38 -29.37 28.27 31.93
N THR A 39 -29.71 27.23 32.70
CA THR A 39 -30.96 26.95 33.47
C THR A 39 -32.26 26.85 32.66
N ILE A 40 -32.75 25.61 32.45
CA ILE A 40 -34.15 25.08 32.54
C ILE A 40 -34.18 23.67 31.91
N SER A 41 -35.00 22.68 32.29
CA SER A 41 -35.98 22.54 33.39
C SER A 41 -36.15 21.07 33.80
N GLU A 42 -36.88 20.85 34.90
CA GLU A 42 -37.01 19.58 35.64
C GLU A 42 -37.98 18.53 35.03
N VAL A 43 -37.97 17.33 35.61
CA VAL A 43 -38.56 16.05 35.15
C VAL A 43 -40.02 15.87 35.61
N GLU A 44 -40.89 15.25 34.80
CA GLU A 44 -41.96 14.39 35.36
C GLU A 44 -42.26 13.09 34.55
N ILE A 45 -41.70 12.01 35.08
CA ILE A 45 -42.15 10.60 35.19
C ILE A 45 -43.38 10.10 34.39
N ALA A 46 -43.21 8.96 33.68
CA ALA A 46 -44.27 7.97 33.44
C ALA A 46 -43.75 6.51 33.38
N THR A 47 -43.83 5.79 34.51
CA THR A 47 -43.88 4.32 34.72
C THR A 47 -43.04 3.33 33.88
N PRO A 48 -42.24 2.43 34.51
CA PRO A 48 -41.57 1.31 33.84
C PRO A 48 -42.47 0.07 33.67
N VAL A 49 -42.21 -0.74 32.64
CA VAL A 49 -42.74 -2.11 32.48
C VAL A 49 -41.56 -3.08 32.38
N ALA A 50 -41.69 -4.24 33.02
CA ALA A 50 -40.58 -5.08 33.47
C ALA A 50 -39.90 -5.94 32.39
N ILE A 51 -38.61 -6.22 32.61
CA ILE A 51 -37.88 -7.38 32.08
C ILE A 51 -37.08 -8.01 33.25
N GLU A 52 -37.71 -8.94 33.95
CA GLU A 52 -37.10 -10.07 34.67
C GLU A 52 -37.06 -11.25 33.68
N GLU A 53 -36.22 -12.29 33.71
CA GLU A 53 -35.11 -12.80 34.55
C GLU A 53 -34.14 -13.50 33.54
N ASP A 54 -32.86 -13.82 33.78
CA ASP A 54 -31.95 -13.73 34.93
C ASP A 54 -30.48 -13.62 34.39
N MET A 55 -29.49 -13.34 35.23
CA MET A 55 -28.06 -13.33 34.90
C MET A 55 -27.24 -14.05 35.99
N VAL A 56 -26.88 -15.32 35.76
CA VAL A 56 -26.00 -16.06 36.68
C VAL A 56 -24.52 -15.93 36.29
N VAL A 57 -23.84 -15.07 37.02
CA VAL A 57 -22.37 -14.97 37.07
C VAL A 57 -21.79 -16.20 37.76
N LEU A 58 -20.72 -16.79 37.20
CA LEU A 58 -19.69 -17.47 38.00
C LEU A 58 -18.29 -17.22 37.42
N THR A 59 -17.54 -16.35 38.09
CA THR A 59 -16.08 -16.29 38.01
C THR A 59 -15.47 -17.35 38.93
N ASN A 60 -14.58 -18.20 38.43
CA ASN A 60 -13.26 -18.42 39.05
C ASN A 60 -12.37 -19.37 38.25
N SER A 61 -11.06 -19.13 38.35
CA SER A 61 -10.00 -20.00 37.83
C SER A 61 -9.71 -21.13 38.80
N GLU A 62 -9.65 -22.37 38.32
CA GLU A 62 -8.71 -23.38 38.84
C GLU A 62 -8.44 -24.48 37.80
N SER A 63 -7.25 -25.08 37.85
CA SER A 63 -6.70 -25.91 36.78
C SER A 63 -6.85 -27.42 37.04
N VAL A 64 -7.37 -28.19 36.05
CA VAL A 64 -7.29 -29.65 36.06
C VAL A 64 -7.07 -30.22 34.65
N LYS A 65 -5.94 -30.89 34.42
CA LYS A 65 -5.79 -31.87 33.33
C LYS A 65 -6.58 -33.13 33.68
N SER A 66 -7.52 -33.57 32.84
CA SER A 66 -7.95 -34.97 32.82
C SER A 66 -8.53 -35.40 31.47
N SER A 67 -8.53 -36.71 31.21
CA SER A 67 -8.64 -37.34 29.90
C SER A 67 -9.97 -38.07 29.66
N LEU A 68 -10.15 -38.58 28.41
CA LEU A 68 -11.14 -39.57 27.92
C LEU A 68 -12.51 -39.04 27.42
N PRO A 69 -13.24 -39.77 26.54
CA PRO A 69 -12.82 -40.69 25.49
C PRO A 69 -13.53 -40.50 24.11
N ILE A 70 -12.91 -40.99 23.03
CA ILE A 70 -13.29 -40.83 21.60
C ILE A 70 -14.75 -41.21 21.22
N LYS A 71 -15.49 -41.96 22.05
CA LYS A 71 -16.81 -42.54 21.69
C LYS A 71 -17.94 -41.53 21.41
N GLN A 72 -17.82 -40.27 21.84
CA GLN A 72 -18.85 -39.25 21.58
C GLN A 72 -18.84 -38.71 20.13
N TYR A 73 -17.70 -38.77 19.42
CA TYR A 73 -17.62 -38.34 18.01
C TYR A 73 -18.46 -39.22 17.07
N ILE A 74 -18.70 -40.48 17.43
CA ILE A 74 -19.58 -41.37 16.66
C ILE A 74 -21.02 -40.83 16.69
N ILE A 75 -21.49 -40.29 17.81
CA ILE A 75 -22.85 -39.73 17.92
C ILE A 75 -22.96 -38.43 17.09
N ALA A 76 -21.96 -37.54 17.16
CA ALA A 76 -21.92 -36.33 16.34
C ALA A 76 -21.86 -36.63 14.82
N ALA A 77 -21.02 -37.58 14.41
CA ALA A 77 -20.93 -38.02 13.01
C ALA A 77 -22.21 -38.72 12.53
N VAL A 78 -22.88 -39.49 13.39
CA VAL A 78 -24.18 -40.11 13.11
C VAL A 78 -25.28 -39.06 12.99
N VAL A 79 -25.29 -38.00 13.80
CA VAL A 79 -26.25 -36.89 13.66
C VAL A 79 -26.03 -36.12 12.35
N ILE A 80 -24.78 -35.81 11.99
CA ILE A 80 -24.46 -35.14 10.71
C ILE A 80 -24.83 -36.00 9.50
N THR A 81 -24.57 -37.32 9.54
CA THR A 81 -24.97 -38.23 8.45
C THR A 81 -26.47 -38.51 8.41
N ILE A 82 -27.18 -38.52 9.54
CA ILE A 82 -28.65 -38.60 9.57
C ILE A 82 -29.28 -37.32 9.00
N ILE A 83 -28.76 -36.13 9.35
CA ILE A 83 -29.22 -34.86 8.75
C ILE A 83 -28.90 -34.85 7.25
N GLY A 84 -27.70 -35.28 6.85
CA GLY A 84 -27.31 -35.41 5.44
C GLY A 84 -28.19 -36.38 4.64
N MET A 85 -28.52 -37.56 5.20
CA MET A 85 -29.44 -38.52 4.57
C MET A 85 -30.89 -38.05 4.59
N ALA A 86 -31.35 -37.37 5.65
CA ALA A 86 -32.70 -36.79 5.68
C ALA A 86 -32.87 -35.68 4.64
N LEU A 87 -31.83 -34.87 4.43
CA LEU A 87 -31.77 -33.89 3.34
C LEU A 87 -31.74 -34.60 1.98
N TRP A 88 -30.83 -35.57 1.76
CA TRP A 88 -30.75 -36.33 0.50
C TRP A 88 -32.09 -36.99 0.14
N TYR A 89 -32.70 -37.70 1.08
CA TYR A 89 -33.96 -38.43 0.88
C TYR A 89 -35.18 -37.49 0.75
N GLY A 90 -35.14 -36.31 1.38
CA GLY A 90 -36.14 -35.26 1.19
C GLY A 90 -36.04 -34.58 -0.18
N LEU A 91 -34.82 -34.38 -0.69
CA LEU A 91 -34.55 -33.68 -1.95
C LEU A 91 -34.87 -34.52 -3.20
N GLU A 92 -34.98 -35.85 -3.08
CA GLU A 92 -35.32 -36.72 -4.22
C GLU A 92 -36.84 -36.79 -4.52
N LYS A 93 -37.71 -36.30 -3.63
CA LYS A 93 -39.17 -36.27 -3.84
C LYS A 93 -39.79 -34.93 -4.22
N GLN A 94 -38.99 -33.86 -4.29
CA GLN A 94 -39.41 -32.60 -4.88
C GLN A 94 -38.28 -32.11 -5.79
N GLY A 95 -38.53 -32.04 -7.10
CA GLY A 95 -37.55 -31.59 -8.11
C GLY A 95 -37.21 -30.10 -7.99
N ARG A 96 -36.59 -29.70 -6.88
CA ARG A 96 -36.31 -28.32 -6.45
C ARG A 96 -34.92 -28.21 -5.82
N VAL A 97 -33.90 -28.71 -6.50
CA VAL A 97 -32.49 -28.35 -6.26
C VAL A 97 -32.03 -27.30 -7.27
N GLN A 98 -32.61 -26.10 -7.18
CA GLN A 98 -32.04 -24.89 -7.76
C GLN A 98 -31.49 -23.97 -6.66
N THR A 99 -30.89 -24.60 -5.65
CA THR A 99 -30.12 -23.92 -4.62
C THR A 99 -28.77 -23.53 -5.21
N GLY A 100 -28.63 -22.28 -5.66
CA GLY A 100 -27.37 -21.68 -6.13
C GLY A 100 -26.25 -21.61 -5.08
N VAL A 101 -26.38 -22.36 -3.98
CA VAL A 101 -25.33 -22.70 -3.02
C VAL A 101 -24.22 -23.49 -3.72
N PHE A 102 -24.56 -24.37 -4.68
CA PHE A 102 -23.53 -25.07 -5.47
C PHE A 102 -22.84 -24.17 -6.50
N ASP A 103 -23.52 -23.15 -7.04
CA ASP A 103 -22.90 -22.17 -7.94
C ASP A 103 -21.85 -21.30 -7.22
N ARG A 104 -22.04 -21.05 -5.92
CA ARG A 104 -21.04 -20.38 -5.06
C ARG A 104 -19.82 -21.28 -4.80
N ILE A 105 -20.03 -22.59 -4.70
CA ILE A 105 -18.94 -23.57 -4.49
C ILE A 105 -18.19 -23.86 -5.81
N SER A 106 -18.88 -23.92 -6.94
CA SER A 106 -18.22 -24.07 -8.25
C SER A 106 -17.48 -22.80 -8.68
N ALA A 107 -17.92 -21.61 -8.25
CA ALA A 107 -17.12 -20.37 -8.36
C ALA A 107 -15.82 -20.42 -7.55
N LEU A 108 -15.80 -21.08 -6.38
CA LEU A 108 -14.58 -21.35 -5.60
C LEU A 108 -13.70 -22.45 -6.22
N VAL A 109 -14.22 -23.22 -7.19
CA VAL A 109 -13.50 -24.30 -7.92
C VAL A 109 -13.37 -23.94 -9.41
N LYS A 110 -13.46 -22.65 -9.76
CA LYS A 110 -12.85 -22.13 -10.97
C LYS A 110 -11.46 -21.64 -10.54
N PRO A 111 -10.37 -22.40 -10.78
CA PRO A 111 -9.05 -21.87 -10.52
C PRO A 111 -8.86 -20.65 -11.42
N GLU A 112 -8.78 -19.46 -10.81
CA GLU A 112 -8.11 -18.31 -11.42
C GLU A 112 -6.81 -18.83 -12.03
N ALA A 113 -6.57 -18.57 -13.31
CA ALA A 113 -5.36 -19.04 -13.96
C ALA A 113 -4.16 -18.48 -13.17
N SER A 114 -3.30 -19.36 -12.65
CA SER A 114 -2.12 -18.96 -11.89
C SER A 114 -0.92 -18.86 -12.81
N VAL A 115 -0.18 -17.76 -12.71
CA VAL A 115 1.03 -17.49 -13.52
C VAL A 115 2.32 -17.90 -12.82
N ALA A 116 2.27 -18.06 -11.49
CA ALA A 116 3.33 -18.62 -10.68
C ALA A 116 2.79 -19.15 -9.36
N VAL A 117 3.62 -19.93 -8.65
CA VAL A 117 3.40 -20.43 -7.30
C VAL A 117 4.67 -20.16 -6.49
N VAL A 118 4.53 -19.57 -5.30
CA VAL A 118 5.62 -19.22 -4.38
C VAL A 118 5.33 -19.86 -3.02
N ASN A 119 6.12 -20.86 -2.65
CA ASN A 119 5.94 -21.67 -1.43
C ASN A 119 4.52 -22.26 -1.26
N GLY A 120 3.84 -22.51 -2.37
CA GLY A 120 2.46 -23.02 -2.41
C GLY A 120 1.37 -21.96 -2.56
N ILE A 121 1.69 -20.67 -2.38
CA ILE A 121 0.76 -19.55 -2.64
C ILE A 121 0.75 -19.23 -4.14
N LYS A 122 -0.44 -19.05 -4.72
CA LYS A 122 -0.60 -18.82 -6.17
C LYS A 122 -0.65 -17.32 -6.49
N ILE A 123 0.15 -16.91 -7.46
CA ILE A 123 0.05 -15.59 -8.09
C ILE A 123 -0.95 -15.69 -9.24
N SER A 124 -2.00 -14.86 -9.22
CA SER A 124 -3.08 -14.92 -10.21
C SER A 124 -2.73 -14.18 -11.51
N LYS A 125 -3.32 -14.63 -12.61
CA LYS A 125 -3.23 -13.96 -13.93
C LYS A 125 -3.74 -12.52 -13.87
N THR A 126 -4.73 -12.25 -13.03
CA THR A 126 -5.27 -10.91 -12.78
C THR A 126 -4.22 -9.98 -12.13
N GLN A 127 -3.44 -10.48 -11.17
CA GLN A 127 -2.31 -9.73 -10.57
C GLN A 127 -1.20 -9.48 -11.59
N TYR A 128 -0.88 -10.49 -12.40
CA TYR A 128 0.10 -10.40 -13.49
C TYR A 128 -0.30 -9.37 -14.54
N GLU A 129 -1.55 -9.38 -15.00
CA GLU A 129 -2.05 -8.42 -15.97
C GLU A 129 -1.98 -6.98 -15.43
N LYS A 130 -2.43 -6.74 -14.19
CA LYS A 130 -2.27 -5.43 -13.51
C LYS A 130 -0.81 -4.97 -13.44
N SER A 131 0.11 -5.87 -13.06
CA SER A 131 1.55 -5.57 -12.97
C SER A 131 2.15 -5.23 -14.35
N ARG A 132 1.81 -6.01 -15.39
CA ARG A 132 2.24 -5.74 -16.77
C ARG A 132 1.70 -4.42 -17.29
N GLU A 133 0.43 -4.11 -17.07
CA GLU A 133 -0.18 -2.85 -17.53
C GLU A 133 0.52 -1.63 -16.92
N GLN A 134 0.88 -1.70 -15.64
CA GLN A 134 1.69 -0.67 -14.98
C GLN A 134 3.08 -0.51 -15.60
N ILE A 135 3.77 -1.62 -15.92
CA ILE A 135 5.08 -1.59 -16.57
C ILE A 135 4.96 -1.09 -18.02
N ILE A 136 3.96 -1.52 -18.79
CA ILE A 136 3.66 -1.05 -20.16
C ILE A 136 3.38 0.46 -20.15
N ALA A 137 2.61 0.96 -19.18
CA ALA A 137 2.33 2.39 -19.05
C ALA A 137 3.62 3.19 -18.79
N SER A 138 4.55 2.67 -17.98
CA SER A 138 5.87 3.29 -17.76
C SER A 138 6.75 3.21 -19.01
N ALA A 139 6.84 2.05 -19.66
CA ALA A 139 7.65 1.83 -20.85
C ALA A 139 7.17 2.68 -22.05
N SER A 140 5.85 2.86 -22.18
CA SER A 140 5.25 3.73 -23.20
C SER A 140 5.57 5.21 -22.97
N GLN A 141 5.62 5.66 -21.72
CA GLN A 141 6.04 7.03 -21.38
C GLN A 141 7.52 7.28 -21.68
N GLN A 142 8.35 6.23 -21.60
CA GLN A 142 9.77 6.25 -21.98
C GLN A 142 9.98 6.15 -23.51
N GLY A 143 8.92 5.96 -24.30
CA GLY A 143 8.99 5.86 -25.76
C GLY A 143 9.53 4.52 -26.28
N LEU A 144 9.50 3.46 -25.47
CA LEU A 144 9.94 2.12 -25.88
C LEU A 144 8.97 1.50 -26.91
N ASP A 145 9.50 0.75 -27.87
CA ASP A 145 8.70 0.10 -28.91
C ASP A 145 7.98 -1.14 -28.35
N MET A 146 6.68 -0.99 -28.06
CA MET A 146 5.82 -2.06 -27.56
C MET A 146 5.53 -3.17 -28.59
N THR A 147 6.02 -3.05 -29.84
CA THR A 147 5.92 -4.09 -30.86
C THR A 147 7.10 -5.06 -30.83
N ASP A 148 8.25 -4.68 -30.25
CA ASP A 148 9.44 -5.54 -30.11
C ASP A 148 9.18 -6.68 -29.12
N GLU A 149 9.33 -7.92 -29.59
CA GLU A 149 9.16 -9.13 -28.78
C GLU A 149 10.16 -9.22 -27.62
N LYS A 150 11.36 -8.64 -27.74
CA LYS A 150 12.33 -8.57 -26.64
C LYS A 150 11.80 -7.68 -25.51
N ILE A 151 11.24 -6.52 -25.85
CA ILE A 151 10.66 -5.59 -24.87
C ILE A 151 9.44 -6.23 -24.20
N LYS A 152 8.57 -6.93 -24.94
CA LYS A 152 7.45 -7.69 -24.36
C LYS A 152 7.93 -8.77 -23.38
N ALA A 153 8.92 -9.57 -23.78
CA ALA A 153 9.48 -10.62 -22.92
C ALA A 153 10.14 -10.05 -21.65
N GLU A 154 10.76 -8.86 -21.73
CA GLU A 154 11.32 -8.16 -20.58
C GLU A 154 10.22 -7.62 -19.65
N ILE A 155 9.14 -7.05 -20.19
CA ILE A 155 7.95 -6.62 -19.42
C ILE A 155 7.30 -7.80 -18.71
N ASP A 156 7.12 -8.93 -19.41
CA ASP A 156 6.53 -10.16 -18.86
C ASP A 156 7.40 -10.73 -17.72
N ALA A 157 8.73 -10.76 -17.92
CA ALA A 157 9.68 -11.18 -16.90
C ALA A 157 9.70 -10.24 -15.68
N GLN A 158 9.70 -8.92 -15.89
CA GLN A 158 9.65 -7.94 -14.80
C GLN A 158 8.34 -8.03 -14.01
N ALA A 159 7.19 -8.19 -14.69
CA ALA A 159 5.89 -8.30 -14.03
C ALA A 159 5.79 -9.53 -13.12
N ILE A 160 6.28 -10.69 -13.58
CA ILE A 160 6.27 -11.90 -12.74
C ILE A 160 7.31 -11.81 -11.61
N ASP A 161 8.48 -11.21 -11.87
CA ASP A 161 9.53 -11.08 -10.85
C ASP A 161 9.11 -10.15 -9.71
N VAL A 162 8.47 -9.01 -10.03
CA VAL A 162 7.90 -8.09 -9.03
C VAL A 162 6.92 -8.83 -8.13
N LEU A 163 5.96 -9.57 -8.70
CA LEU A 163 4.96 -10.29 -7.92
C LEU A 163 5.56 -11.41 -7.06
N ILE A 164 6.55 -12.14 -7.57
CA ILE A 164 7.29 -13.16 -6.79
C ILE A 164 8.05 -12.50 -5.64
N ASN A 165 8.74 -11.39 -5.89
CA ASN A 165 9.52 -10.69 -4.87
C ASN A 165 8.61 -10.10 -3.77
N THR A 166 7.48 -9.49 -4.14
CA THR A 166 6.46 -8.99 -3.21
C THR A 166 5.87 -10.12 -2.36
N GLU A 167 5.51 -11.25 -2.96
CA GLU A 167 4.96 -12.40 -2.25
C GLU A 167 5.97 -13.01 -1.26
N LEU A 168 7.25 -13.14 -1.66
CA LEU A 168 8.31 -13.60 -0.75
C LEU A 168 8.52 -12.67 0.44
N LEU A 169 8.56 -11.36 0.20
CA LEU A 169 8.70 -10.35 1.25
C LEU A 169 7.50 -10.35 2.21
N LYS A 170 6.29 -10.50 1.68
CA LYS A 170 5.07 -10.64 2.47
C LYS A 170 5.12 -11.88 3.37
N GLN A 171 5.45 -13.04 2.82
CA GLN A 171 5.54 -14.30 3.58
C GLN A 171 6.51 -14.22 4.75
N VAL A 172 7.72 -13.65 4.56
CA VAL A 172 8.69 -13.52 5.66
C VAL A 172 8.30 -12.45 6.69
N ALA A 173 7.57 -11.41 6.29
CA ALA A 173 7.03 -10.42 7.23
C ALA A 173 5.89 -11.01 8.09
N GLU A 174 5.02 -11.82 7.49
CA GLU A 174 4.00 -12.60 8.21
C GLU A 174 4.63 -13.64 9.15
N GLU A 175 5.67 -14.37 8.71
CA GLU A 175 6.41 -15.33 9.54
C GLU A 175 7.13 -14.65 10.72
N ALA A 176 7.68 -13.45 10.51
CA ALA A 176 8.27 -12.63 11.56
C ALA A 176 7.25 -12.03 12.55
N GLY A 177 5.95 -12.17 12.27
CA GLY A 177 4.88 -11.67 13.14
C GLY A 177 4.72 -10.14 13.10
N VAL A 178 5.09 -9.50 11.99
CA VAL A 178 4.85 -8.06 11.80
C VAL A 178 3.33 -7.82 11.72
N VAL A 179 2.84 -6.81 12.44
CA VAL A 179 1.41 -6.47 12.51
C VAL A 179 1.20 -5.05 12.00
N VAL A 180 0.30 -4.89 11.04
CA VAL A 180 -0.18 -3.59 10.56
C VAL A 180 -1.47 -3.23 11.29
N THR A 181 -1.57 -2.01 11.83
CA THR A 181 -2.77 -1.56 12.52
C THR A 181 -3.76 -0.84 11.57
N PRO A 182 -5.08 -0.84 11.88
CA PRO A 182 -6.05 -0.10 11.08
C PRO A 182 -5.74 1.39 10.94
N GLU A 183 -5.14 2.01 11.96
CA GLU A 183 -4.73 3.42 11.94
C GLU A 183 -3.59 3.69 10.96
N GLN A 184 -2.65 2.75 10.78
CA GLN A 184 -1.59 2.87 9.77
C GLN A 184 -2.17 2.77 8.35
N ILE A 185 -3.09 1.83 8.12
CA ILE A 185 -3.79 1.68 6.84
C ILE A 185 -4.60 2.93 6.52
N GLU A 186 -5.34 3.48 7.50
CA GLU A 186 -6.13 4.70 7.30
C GLU A 186 -5.24 5.92 7.04
N THR A 187 -4.14 6.09 7.79
CA THR A 187 -3.17 7.17 7.56
C THR A 187 -2.63 7.12 6.14
N ARG A 188 -2.15 5.95 5.70
CA ARG A 188 -1.64 5.74 4.35
C ARG A 188 -2.72 5.94 3.28
N TYR A 189 -3.96 5.52 3.54
CA TYR A 189 -5.08 5.74 2.63
C TYR A 189 -5.41 7.24 2.44
N GLN A 190 -5.36 8.04 3.51
CA GLN A 190 -5.53 9.50 3.43
C GLN A 190 -4.36 10.19 2.71
N GLU A 191 -3.12 9.70 2.86
CA GLU A 191 -1.99 10.16 2.03
C GLU A 191 -2.22 9.87 0.54
N VAL A 192 -2.70 8.66 0.20
CA VAL A 192 -3.04 8.32 -1.19
C VAL A 192 -4.11 9.27 -1.73
N ILE A 193 -5.20 9.51 -0.99
CA ILE A 193 -6.24 10.50 -1.34
C ILE A 193 -5.63 11.88 -1.63
N ALA A 194 -4.78 12.39 -0.74
CA ALA A 194 -4.14 13.69 -0.92
C ALA A 194 -3.21 13.71 -2.16
N SER A 195 -2.41 12.66 -2.35
CA SER A 195 -1.43 12.57 -3.45
C SER A 195 -2.06 12.55 -4.85
N VAL A 196 -3.26 11.97 -5.01
CA VAL A 196 -3.95 11.92 -6.31
C VAL A 196 -4.84 13.14 -6.59
N GLY A 197 -4.99 14.06 -5.63
CA GLY A 197 -5.80 15.28 -5.77
C GLY A 197 -7.21 15.22 -5.16
N GLY A 198 -7.49 14.25 -4.29
CA GLY A 198 -8.75 14.14 -3.54
C GLY A 198 -9.55 12.86 -3.83
N ALA A 199 -10.58 12.62 -3.01
CA ALA A 199 -11.34 11.38 -3.00
C ALA A 199 -12.12 11.12 -4.31
N ASP A 200 -12.60 12.18 -4.98
CA ASP A 200 -13.32 12.06 -6.26
C ASP A 200 -12.40 11.55 -7.39
N GLU A 201 -11.18 12.10 -7.50
CA GLU A 201 -10.19 11.67 -8.49
C GLU A 201 -9.64 10.28 -8.15
N LEU A 202 -9.48 9.94 -6.87
CA LEU A 202 -9.16 8.58 -6.45
C LEU A 202 -10.25 7.59 -6.91
N THR A 203 -11.52 7.89 -6.63
CA THR A 203 -12.68 7.05 -7.00
C THR A 203 -12.76 6.85 -8.51
N LYS A 204 -12.52 7.91 -9.30
CA LYS A 204 -12.47 7.84 -10.76
C LYS A 204 -11.35 6.91 -11.24
N ARG A 205 -10.11 7.09 -10.78
CA ARG A 205 -8.98 6.23 -11.17
C ARG A 205 -9.17 4.78 -10.74
N MET A 206 -9.70 4.55 -9.54
CA MET A 206 -10.04 3.21 -9.08
C MET A 206 -11.09 2.54 -9.97
N THR A 207 -12.08 3.30 -10.45
CA THR A 207 -13.08 2.80 -11.41
C THR A 207 -12.44 2.48 -12.76
N GLU A 208 -11.56 3.34 -13.28
CA GLU A 208 -10.81 3.13 -14.53
C GLU A 208 -9.89 1.90 -14.47
N LEU A 209 -9.29 1.63 -13.30
CA LEU A 209 -8.37 0.50 -13.05
C LEU A 209 -9.07 -0.76 -12.49
N GLY A 210 -10.39 -0.74 -12.29
CA GLY A 210 -11.13 -1.88 -11.71
C GLY A 210 -10.80 -2.20 -10.24
N ILE A 211 -10.23 -1.25 -9.49
CA ILE A 211 -9.79 -1.40 -8.10
C ILE A 211 -10.94 -1.04 -7.14
N THR A 212 -11.13 -1.81 -6.08
CA THR A 212 -12.08 -1.51 -4.99
C THR A 212 -11.37 -0.90 -3.79
N GLU A 213 -12.06 -0.15 -2.92
CA GLU A 213 -11.45 0.41 -1.71
C GLU A 213 -10.87 -0.69 -0.80
N ALA A 214 -11.59 -1.80 -0.63
CA ALA A 214 -11.08 -2.96 0.11
C ALA A 214 -9.81 -3.54 -0.52
N GLY A 215 -9.74 -3.58 -1.86
CA GLY A 215 -8.53 -3.99 -2.58
C GLY A 215 -7.37 -3.02 -2.37
N LEU A 216 -7.60 -1.71 -2.50
CA LEU A 216 -6.58 -0.68 -2.27
C LEU A 216 -6.08 -0.68 -0.81
N ARG A 217 -6.97 -0.87 0.17
CA ARG A 217 -6.58 -1.00 1.59
C ARG A 217 -5.76 -2.26 1.87
N SER A 218 -6.02 -3.36 1.15
CA SER A 218 -5.20 -4.59 1.26
C SER A 218 -3.85 -4.47 0.53
N ASP A 219 -3.80 -3.76 -0.60
CA ASP A 219 -2.54 -3.38 -1.28
C ASP A 219 -1.70 -2.50 -0.33
N ILE A 220 -2.31 -1.52 0.36
CA ILE A 220 -1.69 -0.65 1.38
C ILE A 220 -1.21 -1.44 2.61
N GLU A 221 -2.00 -2.39 3.12
CA GLU A 221 -1.61 -3.26 4.22
C GLU A 221 -0.35 -4.07 3.86
N GLY A 222 -0.31 -4.65 2.66
CA GLY A 222 0.87 -5.35 2.14
C GLY A 222 2.09 -4.44 1.98
N GLU A 223 1.89 -3.20 1.50
CA GLU A 223 2.94 -2.17 1.41
C GLU A 223 3.56 -1.88 2.80
N ILE A 224 2.73 -1.58 3.80
CA ILE A 224 3.18 -1.22 5.15
C ILE A 224 3.86 -2.42 5.84
N LEU A 225 3.32 -3.63 5.66
CA LEU A 225 3.87 -4.86 6.22
C LEU A 225 5.30 -5.10 5.72
N ILE A 226 5.50 -5.02 4.40
CA ILE A 226 6.81 -5.20 3.75
C ILE A 226 7.78 -4.09 4.14
N GLN A 227 7.35 -2.83 4.15
CA GLN A 227 8.20 -1.69 4.55
C GLN A 227 8.65 -1.82 6.00
N SER A 228 7.74 -2.15 6.91
CA SER A 228 8.05 -2.34 8.34
C SER A 228 9.04 -3.48 8.53
N TYR A 229 8.82 -4.62 7.86
CA TYR A 229 9.75 -5.74 7.92
C TYR A 229 11.14 -5.41 7.35
N LEU A 230 11.22 -4.74 6.19
CA LEU A 230 12.50 -4.38 5.58
C LEU A 230 13.30 -3.37 6.43
N ALA A 231 12.64 -2.46 7.15
CA ALA A 231 13.29 -1.54 8.06
C ALA A 231 14.01 -2.24 9.23
N ASP A 232 13.47 -3.37 9.71
CA ASP A 232 14.07 -4.17 10.78
C ASP A 232 15.04 -5.26 10.25
N ALA A 233 14.73 -5.86 9.10
CA ALA A 233 15.46 -7.01 8.55
C ALA A 233 16.69 -6.63 7.71
N VAL A 234 16.72 -5.40 7.15
CA VAL A 234 17.85 -4.89 6.36
C VAL A 234 18.44 -3.69 7.09
N ASP A 235 19.66 -3.84 7.62
CA ASP A 235 20.39 -2.74 8.27
C ASP A 235 20.83 -1.69 7.23
N THR A 236 19.92 -0.75 6.98
CA THR A 236 20.13 0.47 6.20
C THR A 236 20.71 1.61 7.05
N SER A 237 20.74 1.45 8.38
CA SER A 237 21.19 2.48 9.32
C SER A 237 22.70 2.66 9.29
N GLY A 238 23.45 1.58 9.06
CA GLY A 238 24.90 1.57 8.92
C GLY A 238 25.43 1.94 7.52
N VAL A 239 24.57 2.26 6.55
CA VAL A 239 24.99 2.53 5.16
C VAL A 239 25.66 3.90 5.05
N THR A 240 26.99 3.90 4.93
CA THR A 240 27.80 5.08 4.62
C THR A 240 28.24 5.14 3.17
N VAL A 241 28.53 6.35 2.69
CA VAL A 241 29.10 6.61 1.37
C VAL A 241 30.46 7.28 1.58
N GLU A 242 31.50 6.73 0.95
CA GLU A 242 32.84 7.27 1.06
C GLU A 242 33.01 8.46 0.11
N GLU A 243 33.80 9.47 0.48
CA GLU A 243 34.05 10.65 -0.37
C GLU A 243 34.61 10.27 -1.77
N THR A 244 35.32 9.14 -1.84
CA THR A 244 35.80 8.53 -3.10
C THR A 244 34.66 8.06 -3.99
N ASP A 245 33.59 7.51 -3.42
CA ASP A 245 32.40 7.05 -4.16
C ASP A 245 31.68 8.27 -4.75
N ILE A 246 31.51 9.34 -3.96
CA ILE A 246 30.86 10.60 -4.37
C ILE A 246 31.64 11.25 -5.50
N THR A 247 32.96 11.37 -5.36
CA THR A 247 33.83 11.96 -6.39
C THR A 247 33.79 11.12 -7.67
N THR A 248 33.87 9.79 -7.55
CA THR A 248 33.81 8.87 -8.69
C THR A 248 32.46 8.94 -9.41
N ALA A 249 31.34 9.06 -8.68
CA ALA A 249 30.01 9.22 -9.27
C ALA A 249 29.87 10.55 -10.04
N TYR A 250 30.41 11.65 -9.50
CA TYR A 250 30.43 12.95 -10.16
C TYR A 250 31.29 12.94 -11.44
N GLU A 251 32.48 12.34 -11.39
CA GLU A 251 33.36 12.18 -12.55
C GLU A 251 32.73 11.28 -13.63
N ASN A 252 32.09 10.17 -13.24
CA ASN A 252 31.35 9.29 -14.15
C ASN A 252 30.15 9.98 -14.83
N ALA A 253 29.54 10.96 -14.17
CA ALA A 253 28.51 11.81 -14.76
C ALA A 253 29.08 12.89 -15.72
N GLY A 254 30.41 12.93 -15.91
CA GLY A 254 31.12 13.88 -16.76
C GLY A 254 31.58 15.16 -16.04
N GLY A 255 31.31 15.28 -14.75
CA GLY A 255 31.76 16.39 -13.90
C GLY A 255 31.43 17.78 -14.43
N ALA A 256 32.32 18.74 -14.12
CA ALA A 256 32.15 20.14 -14.55
C ALA A 256 32.26 20.30 -16.08
N ASP A 257 33.00 19.43 -16.76
CA ASP A 257 33.18 19.46 -18.22
C ASP A 257 31.89 19.12 -18.97
N ALA A 258 30.99 18.33 -18.36
CA ALA A 258 29.63 18.09 -18.84
C ALA A 258 28.65 19.23 -18.49
N GLY A 259 29.11 20.32 -17.87
CA GLY A 259 28.27 21.45 -17.45
C GLY A 259 27.48 21.21 -16.17
N LEU A 260 27.85 20.21 -15.35
CA LEU A 260 27.27 20.02 -14.02
C LEU A 260 27.69 21.16 -13.07
N PRO A 261 26.87 21.50 -12.06
CA PRO A 261 27.29 22.37 -10.96
C PRO A 261 28.53 21.82 -10.25
N ALA A 262 29.25 22.66 -9.50
CA ALA A 262 30.45 22.20 -8.83
C ALA A 262 30.12 21.07 -7.84
N LEU A 263 31.03 20.10 -7.68
CA LEU A 263 30.84 18.95 -6.78
C LEU A 263 30.34 19.37 -5.39
N ALA A 264 30.87 20.46 -4.83
CA ALA A 264 30.45 21.00 -3.53
C ALA A 264 28.95 21.39 -3.46
N ASP A 265 28.35 21.83 -4.57
CA ASP A 265 26.94 22.25 -4.64
C ASP A 265 25.98 21.05 -4.73
N VAL A 266 26.46 19.92 -5.26
CA VAL A 266 25.67 18.69 -5.49
C VAL A 266 26.09 17.51 -4.61
N ARG A 267 27.10 17.68 -3.76
CA ARG A 267 27.72 16.62 -2.95
C ARG A 267 26.68 15.81 -2.17
N ASP A 268 25.84 16.51 -1.42
CA ASP A 268 24.84 15.89 -0.54
C ASP A 268 23.72 15.17 -1.33
N GLN A 269 23.41 15.65 -2.54
CA GLN A 269 22.48 14.96 -3.44
C GLN A 269 23.09 13.66 -3.99
N ILE A 270 24.36 13.69 -4.38
CA ILE A 270 25.09 12.49 -4.85
C ILE A 270 25.25 11.51 -3.69
N GLU A 271 25.57 11.97 -2.47
CA GLU A 271 25.63 11.15 -1.27
C GLU A 271 24.29 10.45 -0.99
N ALA A 272 23.18 11.17 -1.04
CA ALA A 272 21.84 10.61 -0.86
C ALA A 272 21.47 9.59 -1.97
N GLN A 273 21.82 9.86 -3.23
CA GLN A 273 21.60 8.93 -4.34
C GLN A 273 22.42 7.64 -4.18
N LEU A 274 23.70 7.75 -3.83
CA LEU A 274 24.58 6.61 -3.59
C LEU A 274 24.14 5.80 -2.36
N LYS A 275 23.65 6.47 -1.30
CA LYS A 275 23.09 5.79 -0.14
C LYS A 275 21.86 4.97 -0.53
N SER A 276 20.91 5.57 -1.25
CA SER A 276 19.71 4.87 -1.73
C SER A 276 20.06 3.71 -2.67
N ALA A 277 21.09 3.84 -3.51
CA ALA A 277 21.57 2.75 -4.35
C ALA A 277 22.13 1.57 -3.53
N LYS A 278 22.95 1.85 -2.51
CA LYS A 278 23.48 0.82 -1.58
C LYS A 278 22.35 0.15 -0.77
N GLU A 279 21.35 0.91 -0.32
CA GLU A 279 20.16 0.37 0.36
C GLU A 279 19.36 -0.57 -0.56
N GLN A 280 19.13 -0.18 -1.81
CA GLN A 280 18.49 -1.03 -2.82
C GLN A 280 19.30 -2.29 -3.14
N GLU A 281 20.63 -2.22 -3.16
CA GLU A 281 21.49 -3.39 -3.33
C GLU A 281 21.35 -4.37 -2.15
N LEU A 282 21.31 -3.88 -0.91
CA LEU A 282 21.07 -4.72 0.28
C LEU A 282 19.71 -5.42 0.20
N ILE A 283 18.63 -4.71 -0.16
CA ILE A 283 17.29 -5.28 -0.35
C ILE A 283 17.29 -6.32 -1.49
N THR A 284 17.96 -6.02 -2.61
CA THR A 284 18.07 -6.94 -3.76
C THR A 284 18.80 -8.23 -3.38
N ASN A 285 19.91 -8.12 -2.65
CA ASN A 285 20.65 -9.26 -2.12
C ASN A 285 19.82 -10.05 -1.11
N PHE A 286 19.07 -9.38 -0.23
CA PHE A 286 18.17 -10.04 0.72
C PHE A 286 17.07 -10.84 -0.01
N ILE A 287 16.35 -10.22 -0.95
CA ILE A 287 15.35 -10.87 -1.81
C ILE A 287 15.95 -12.09 -2.53
N LYS A 288 17.18 -11.97 -3.06
CA LYS A 288 17.88 -13.12 -3.65
C LYS A 288 18.05 -14.28 -2.66
N THR A 289 18.42 -14.01 -1.40
CA THR A 289 18.49 -15.06 -0.38
C THR A 289 17.13 -15.67 -0.02
N LEU A 290 16.02 -14.96 -0.23
CA LEU A 290 14.68 -15.52 -0.10
C LEU A 290 14.37 -16.45 -1.28
N LYS A 291 14.66 -16.02 -2.51
CA LYS A 291 14.47 -16.80 -3.74
C LYS A 291 15.27 -18.10 -3.72
N ASP A 292 16.53 -18.05 -3.25
CA ASP A 292 17.40 -19.22 -3.11
C ASP A 292 16.88 -20.26 -2.08
N LYS A 293 15.98 -19.86 -1.17
CA LYS A 293 15.35 -20.73 -0.14
C LYS A 293 13.92 -21.16 -0.50
N ALA A 294 13.28 -20.48 -1.45
CA ALA A 294 11.88 -20.64 -1.77
C ALA A 294 11.64 -21.71 -2.85
N THR A 295 10.46 -22.31 -2.82
CA THR A 295 9.95 -23.13 -3.94
C THR A 295 9.14 -22.22 -4.86
N ILE A 296 9.70 -21.92 -6.03
CA ILE A 296 9.10 -21.02 -7.03
C ILE A 296 8.84 -21.81 -8.31
N GLU A 297 7.58 -21.88 -8.74
CA GLU A 297 7.16 -22.47 -10.01
C GLU A 297 6.53 -21.37 -10.88
N VAL A 298 7.04 -21.16 -12.09
CA VAL A 298 6.50 -20.18 -13.05
C VAL A 298 5.71 -20.93 -14.13
N LEU A 299 4.52 -20.42 -14.49
CA LEU A 299 3.46 -21.14 -15.22
C LEU A 299 2.94 -20.38 -16.47
N ILE A 300 3.67 -19.37 -16.92
CA ILE A 300 3.37 -18.56 -18.14
C ILE A 300 3.84 -19.23 -19.43
#